data_AF-A0A929VZC5-F1
#
_entry.id   AF-A0A929VZC5-F1
#
_cell.length_a   1.000
_cell.length_b   1.000
_cell.length_c   1.000
_cell.angle_alpha   90.00
_cell.angle_beta   90.00
_cell.angle_gamma   90.00
#
_symmetry.space_group_name_H-M   'P 1'
#
loop_
_entity.id
_entity.type
_entity.pdbx_description
1 polymer ?
#
loop_
_entity_poly.entity_id
_entity_poly.type
_entity_poly.pdbx_seq_one_letter_code
_entity_poly.pdbx_strand_id
1 'polypeptide(L)'
;MEFYYVLSEDERTATCYFDDRCEERGGILPMHSSLGYRLFWGFNRLKKVFFDATCKDYYPTHLHAWFCGCRELKEVIGLENLNTAQTNDMDSMFKDCSSLVSIDFSSFDTTQVSDMKSMFSGCSALTHLDLSSFNTARVRYMRSMFQGCSSLKSLDLSSFSVRAVENMNSMFADCTALTHLDLSYFYPKNVGNMAEMFFNCRELTTIYCKATWSCGKSVAMFEECRKLRGAVPYDFTRTDVEMANPETGYFSSEEPNLPVPEKKPETAPEEKENPANHEEQMTPNEFVNCSFFTMQGVPIEGGVADLPAGMYLMKKD
;
A
#
# COMPACT_ATOMS: atom_id res chain seq x y z
N MET A 1 28.70 15.01 5.98
CA MET A 1 28.10 13.73 5.56
C MET A 1 27.15 14.02 4.43
N GLU A 2 27.26 13.26 3.37
CA GLU A 2 26.46 13.42 2.16
C GLU A 2 25.88 12.07 1.79
N PHE A 3 24.70 12.09 1.17
CA PHE A 3 24.11 10.88 0.61
C PHE A 3 24.58 10.72 -0.83
N TYR A 4 25.15 9.56 -1.16
CA TYR A 4 25.68 9.25 -2.47
C TYR A 4 25.56 7.77 -2.78
N TYR A 5 25.81 7.39 -4.03
CA TYR A 5 25.87 5.99 -4.44
C TYR A 5 27.12 5.69 -5.25
N VAL A 6 27.55 4.44 -5.21
CA VAL A 6 28.66 3.90 -6.03
C VAL A 6 28.08 2.85 -6.97
N LEU A 7 28.42 2.92 -8.25
CA LEU A 7 28.02 1.92 -9.24
C LEU A 7 29.09 0.83 -9.37
N SER A 8 28.66 -0.40 -9.63
CA SER A 8 29.55 -1.44 -10.14
C SER A 8 30.07 -1.08 -11.53
N GLU A 9 31.21 -1.67 -11.94
CA GLU A 9 31.80 -1.43 -13.27
C GLU A 9 30.83 -1.72 -14.43
N ASP A 10 29.92 -2.68 -14.24
CA ASP A 10 28.90 -3.03 -15.24
C ASP A 10 27.60 -2.22 -15.13
N GLU A 11 27.54 -1.28 -14.16
CA GLU A 11 26.40 -0.42 -13.83
C GLU A 11 25.10 -1.17 -13.48
N ARG A 12 25.22 -2.45 -13.05
CA ARG A 12 24.06 -3.29 -12.69
C ARG A 12 23.79 -3.33 -11.20
N THR A 13 24.72 -2.87 -10.38
CA THR A 13 24.56 -2.76 -8.94
C THR A 13 24.88 -1.34 -8.49
N ALA A 14 24.07 -0.79 -7.60
CA ALA A 14 24.36 0.46 -6.91
C ALA A 14 24.41 0.24 -5.40
N THR A 15 25.38 0.87 -4.74
CA THR A 15 25.47 0.88 -3.29
C THR A 15 25.37 2.30 -2.77
N CYS A 16 24.32 2.59 -2.00
CA CYS A 16 24.06 3.88 -1.38
C CYS A 16 24.74 3.98 0.00
N TYR A 17 25.28 5.15 0.29
CA TYR A 17 25.96 5.49 1.54
C TYR A 17 25.49 6.84 2.05
N PHE A 18 25.67 7.08 3.35
CA PHE A 18 25.54 8.40 3.96
C PHE A 18 26.70 8.65 4.93
N ASP A 19 27.82 9.17 4.43
CA ASP A 19 29.01 9.50 5.22
C ASP A 19 29.86 10.58 4.53
N ASP A 20 31.10 10.79 4.96
CA ASP A 20 32.06 11.75 4.41
C ASP A 20 33.07 11.12 3.43
N ARG A 21 32.85 9.86 3.02
CA ARG A 21 33.80 9.08 2.21
C ARG A 21 33.46 9.04 0.72
N CYS A 22 32.63 9.99 0.25
CA CYS A 22 32.16 10.05 -1.13
C CYS A 22 33.34 10.07 -2.12
N GLU A 23 34.30 10.97 -1.92
CA GLU A 23 35.48 11.07 -2.81
C GLU A 23 36.34 9.80 -2.77
N GLU A 24 36.55 9.22 -1.58
CA GLU A 24 37.35 8.00 -1.40
C GLU A 24 36.76 6.79 -2.15
N ARG A 25 35.43 6.71 -2.23
CA ARG A 25 34.72 5.60 -2.86
C ARG A 25 34.38 5.83 -4.33
N GLY A 26 34.72 7.00 -4.90
CA GLY A 26 34.24 7.39 -6.23
C GLY A 26 32.72 7.55 -6.29
N GLY A 27 32.13 8.04 -5.20
CA GLY A 27 30.71 8.24 -5.05
C GLY A 27 30.12 9.26 -6.02
N ILE A 28 28.89 8.99 -6.44
CA ILE A 28 28.10 9.83 -7.31
C ILE A 28 27.00 10.47 -6.46
N LEU A 29 26.98 11.80 -6.45
CA LEU A 29 25.92 12.56 -5.80
C LEU A 29 24.63 12.48 -6.63
N PRO A 30 23.47 12.23 -6.01
CA PRO A 30 22.19 12.24 -6.73
C PRO A 30 21.92 13.61 -7.34
N MET A 31 21.36 13.63 -8.56
CA MET A 31 20.98 14.88 -9.20
C MET A 31 19.79 15.52 -8.46
N HIS A 32 19.97 16.78 -8.04
CA HIS A 32 18.88 17.62 -7.57
C HIS A 32 18.21 18.28 -8.77
N SER A 33 16.88 18.12 -8.89
CA SER A 33 16.08 18.87 -9.86
C SER A 33 15.03 19.72 -9.14
N SER A 34 14.51 20.75 -9.82
CA SER A 34 13.36 21.53 -9.35
C SER A 34 12.07 20.72 -9.18
N LEU A 35 12.06 19.46 -9.64
CA LEU A 35 10.97 18.50 -9.52
C LEU A 35 11.25 17.41 -8.45
N GLY A 36 12.30 17.57 -7.63
CA GLY A 36 12.71 16.59 -6.62
C GLY A 36 13.85 15.67 -7.06
N TYR A 37 14.24 14.76 -6.15
CA TYR A 37 15.30 13.77 -6.34
C TYR A 37 14.79 12.58 -7.15
N ARG A 38 15.41 12.28 -8.29
CA ARG A 38 15.17 11.04 -9.03
C ARG A 38 16.41 10.17 -8.99
N LEU A 39 16.56 9.38 -7.93
CA LEU A 39 17.83 8.75 -7.56
C LEU A 39 18.45 7.88 -8.68
N PHE A 40 17.70 6.90 -9.18
CA PHE A 40 18.13 5.96 -10.22
C PHE A 40 17.30 6.08 -11.50
N TRP A 41 16.67 7.23 -11.74
CA TRP A 41 15.94 7.45 -12.98
C TRP A 41 16.87 7.38 -14.19
N GLY A 42 16.51 6.58 -15.18
CA GLY A 42 17.32 6.32 -16.38
C GLY A 42 18.30 5.14 -16.26
N PHE A 43 18.48 4.56 -15.06
CA PHE A 43 19.29 3.36 -14.86
C PHE A 43 18.52 2.08 -15.23
N ASN A 44 18.11 1.97 -16.49
CA ASN A 44 17.22 0.91 -16.97
C ASN A 44 17.80 -0.52 -16.83
N ARG A 45 19.13 -0.64 -16.69
CA ARG A 45 19.87 -1.90 -16.55
C ARG A 45 20.25 -2.25 -15.11
N LEU A 46 19.92 -1.38 -14.15
CA LEU A 46 20.18 -1.62 -12.73
C LEU A 46 19.37 -2.82 -12.25
N LYS A 47 20.04 -3.80 -11.66
CA LYS A 47 19.44 -5.05 -11.19
C LYS A 47 19.29 -5.10 -9.69
N LYS A 48 20.22 -4.46 -8.98
CA LYS A 48 20.33 -4.54 -7.53
C LYS A 48 20.74 -3.21 -6.94
N VAL A 49 20.11 -2.85 -5.82
CA VAL A 49 20.52 -1.69 -5.01
C VAL A 49 20.73 -2.13 -3.57
N PHE A 50 21.79 -1.62 -2.94
CA PHE A 50 22.08 -1.82 -1.52
C PHE A 50 22.10 -0.48 -0.81
N PHE A 51 21.36 -0.35 0.30
CA PHE A 51 21.49 0.77 1.23
C PHE A 51 22.34 0.33 2.42
N ASP A 52 23.52 0.93 2.52
CA ASP A 52 24.45 0.64 3.60
C ASP A 52 23.91 1.09 4.97
N ALA A 53 24.44 0.50 6.05
CA ALA A 53 24.04 0.85 7.41
C ALA A 53 24.28 2.33 7.75
N THR A 54 25.22 2.99 7.06
CA THR A 54 25.43 4.44 7.16
C THR A 54 24.18 5.25 6.79
N CYS A 55 23.27 4.72 5.97
CA CYS A 55 22.04 5.40 5.59
C CYS A 55 21.02 5.58 6.73
N LYS A 56 21.21 4.95 7.91
CA LYS A 56 20.26 5.05 9.04
C LYS A 56 20.02 6.48 9.51
N ASP A 57 21.05 7.32 9.40
CA ASP A 57 20.99 8.74 9.76
C ASP A 57 20.60 9.65 8.59
N TYR A 58 20.22 9.06 7.45
CA TYR A 58 19.66 9.78 6.32
C TYR A 58 18.13 9.81 6.40
N TYR A 59 17.57 11.02 6.39
CA TYR A 59 16.13 11.28 6.52
C TYR A 59 15.59 11.86 5.20
N PRO A 60 15.30 11.03 4.19
CA PRO A 60 14.75 11.51 2.94
C PRO A 60 13.36 12.12 3.16
N THR A 61 13.18 13.37 2.71
CA THR A 61 11.87 14.04 2.75
C THR A 61 10.97 13.62 1.59
N HIS A 62 11.55 13.06 0.51
CA HIS A 62 10.83 12.59 -0.68
C HIS A 62 11.52 11.35 -1.25
N LEU A 63 10.74 10.34 -1.62
CA LEU A 63 11.18 9.14 -2.36
C LEU A 63 10.68 9.12 -3.81
N HIS A 64 10.17 10.27 -4.28
CA HIS A 64 9.62 10.46 -5.62
C HIS A 64 10.52 9.85 -6.69
N ALA A 65 10.00 8.90 -7.46
CA ALA A 65 10.67 8.32 -8.62
C ALA A 65 12.10 7.79 -8.40
N TRP A 66 12.45 7.37 -7.17
CA TRP A 66 13.79 6.87 -6.85
C TRP A 66 14.25 5.72 -7.73
N PHE A 67 13.37 4.78 -8.07
CA PHE A 67 13.67 3.63 -8.94
C PHE A 67 12.87 3.67 -10.25
N CYS A 68 12.23 4.80 -10.56
CA CYS A 68 11.35 4.92 -11.73
C CYS A 68 12.10 4.58 -13.03
N GLY A 69 11.60 3.58 -13.75
CA GLY A 69 12.15 3.10 -15.01
C GLY A 69 13.29 2.09 -14.88
N CYS A 70 13.66 1.64 -13.66
CA CYS A 70 14.65 0.59 -13.47
C CYS A 70 14.10 -0.78 -13.88
N ARG A 71 13.94 -1.00 -15.20
CA ARG A 71 13.22 -2.15 -15.79
C ARG A 71 13.85 -3.51 -15.47
N GLU A 72 15.16 -3.56 -15.24
CA GLU A 72 15.89 -4.78 -14.84
C GLU A 72 16.00 -4.96 -13.31
N LEU A 73 15.47 -4.04 -12.49
CA LEU A 73 15.61 -4.08 -11.03
C LEU A 73 14.87 -5.28 -10.44
N LYS A 74 15.58 -6.08 -9.65
CA LYS A 74 15.06 -7.30 -9.01
C LYS A 74 15.13 -7.24 -7.49
N GLU A 75 16.15 -6.58 -6.95
CA GLU A 75 16.45 -6.59 -5.52
C GLU A 75 16.80 -5.19 -5.03
N VAL A 76 16.19 -4.78 -3.93
CA VAL A 76 16.63 -3.64 -3.13
C VAL A 76 16.85 -4.15 -1.72
N ILE A 77 18.07 -4.02 -1.22
CA ILE A 77 18.50 -4.54 0.07
C ILE A 77 18.87 -3.37 0.97
N GLY A 78 18.62 -3.49 2.28
CA GLY A 78 18.96 -2.45 3.24
C GLY A 78 17.90 -1.35 3.38
N LEU A 79 16.66 -1.58 2.92
CA LEU A 79 15.57 -0.62 3.11
C LEU A 79 15.27 -0.35 4.59
N GLU A 80 15.61 -1.28 5.48
CA GLU A 80 15.61 -1.08 6.94
C GLU A 80 16.62 -0.03 7.43
N ASN A 81 17.59 0.34 6.59
CA ASN A 81 18.52 1.43 6.87
C ASN A 81 18.00 2.79 6.41
N LEU A 82 16.79 2.91 5.87
CA LEU A 82 16.19 4.19 5.51
C LEU A 82 15.21 4.67 6.57
N ASN A 83 15.41 5.88 7.09
CA ASN A 83 14.46 6.50 7.99
C ASN A 83 13.42 7.33 7.22
N THR A 84 12.25 6.74 6.99
CA THR A 84 11.17 7.34 6.17
C THR A 84 10.19 8.20 6.96
N ALA A 85 10.42 8.43 8.26
CA ALA A 85 9.49 9.17 9.13
C ALA A 85 9.24 10.63 8.72
N GLN A 86 10.11 11.20 7.87
CA GLN A 86 9.95 12.56 7.32
C GLN A 86 9.54 12.58 5.84
N THR A 87 9.35 11.41 5.22
CA THR A 87 8.95 11.31 3.81
C THR A 87 7.50 11.73 3.64
N ASN A 88 7.24 12.69 2.75
CA ASN A 88 5.88 13.17 2.45
C ASN A 88 5.37 12.78 1.03
N ASP A 89 6.25 12.27 0.18
CA ASP A 89 6.00 11.95 -1.23
C ASP A 89 6.71 10.64 -1.62
N MET A 90 5.94 9.67 -2.10
CA MET A 90 6.40 8.39 -2.65
C MET A 90 5.88 8.16 -4.08
N ASP A 91 5.46 9.22 -4.80
CA ASP A 91 4.95 9.13 -6.18
C ASP A 91 5.98 8.44 -7.08
N SER A 92 5.52 7.45 -7.82
CA SER A 92 6.29 6.74 -8.85
C SER A 92 7.57 6.07 -8.34
N MET A 93 7.72 5.82 -7.02
CA MET A 93 8.95 5.31 -6.43
C MET A 93 9.51 4.08 -7.16
N PHE A 94 8.65 3.12 -7.54
CA PHE A 94 8.99 1.91 -8.29
C PHE A 94 8.30 1.83 -9.66
N LYS A 95 7.84 2.96 -10.21
CA LYS A 95 7.15 2.96 -11.49
C LYS A 95 8.01 2.32 -12.60
N ASP A 96 7.42 1.46 -13.41
CA ASP A 96 8.04 0.73 -14.52
C ASP A 96 9.23 -0.18 -14.11
N CYS A 97 9.34 -0.56 -12.83
CA CYS A 97 10.25 -1.62 -12.36
C CYS A 97 9.72 -3.01 -12.76
N SER A 98 9.62 -3.28 -14.06
CA SER A 98 8.95 -4.44 -14.64
C SER A 98 9.54 -5.81 -14.28
N SER A 99 10.75 -5.86 -13.71
CA SER A 99 11.41 -7.10 -13.25
C SER A 99 11.32 -7.32 -11.73
N LEU A 100 10.71 -6.38 -10.99
CA LEU A 100 10.61 -6.45 -9.53
C LEU A 100 9.53 -7.46 -9.15
N VAL A 101 9.92 -8.50 -8.39
CA VAL A 101 9.02 -9.61 -8.02
C VAL A 101 8.38 -9.41 -6.65
N SER A 102 9.14 -8.83 -5.71
CA SER A 102 8.73 -8.52 -4.34
C SER A 102 9.60 -7.40 -3.78
N ILE A 103 9.12 -6.74 -2.73
CA ILE A 103 9.84 -5.69 -2.02
C ILE A 103 9.40 -5.71 -0.55
N ASP A 104 10.32 -5.44 0.37
CA ASP A 104 10.04 -5.40 1.80
C ASP A 104 9.92 -3.96 2.29
N PHE A 105 8.78 -3.62 2.89
CA PHE A 105 8.47 -2.31 3.45
C PHE A 105 8.27 -2.34 4.98
N SER A 106 8.71 -3.40 5.66
CA SER A 106 8.46 -3.55 7.10
C SER A 106 9.02 -2.40 7.95
N SER A 107 10.05 -1.69 7.46
CA SER A 107 10.68 -0.53 8.12
C SER A 107 10.07 0.83 7.75
N PHE A 108 9.12 0.88 6.81
CA PHE A 108 8.63 2.15 6.29
C PHE A 108 7.62 2.81 7.23
N ASP A 109 7.89 4.05 7.61
CA ASP A 109 6.91 4.95 8.22
C ASP A 109 6.28 5.79 7.11
N THR A 110 5.00 5.54 6.85
CA THR A 110 4.22 6.24 5.82
C THR A 110 3.25 7.27 6.41
N THR A 111 3.31 7.52 7.72
CA THR A 111 2.33 8.37 8.43
C THR A 111 2.30 9.82 7.96
N GLN A 112 3.38 10.31 7.34
CA GLN A 112 3.51 11.66 6.79
C GLN A 112 3.28 11.74 5.28
N VAL A 113 3.15 10.60 4.61
CA VAL A 113 3.02 10.56 3.14
C VAL A 113 1.65 11.07 2.71
N SER A 114 1.67 12.01 1.78
CA SER A 114 0.47 12.61 1.19
C SER A 114 0.25 12.21 -0.27
N ASP A 115 1.31 11.76 -0.94
CA ASP A 115 1.31 11.38 -2.35
C ASP A 115 1.90 9.98 -2.56
N MET A 116 1.10 9.06 -3.11
CA MET A 116 1.49 7.69 -3.48
C MET A 116 1.06 7.35 -4.91
N LYS A 117 0.89 8.36 -5.79
CA LYS A 117 0.50 8.11 -7.19
C LYS A 117 1.49 7.16 -7.86
N SER A 118 1.00 6.26 -8.69
CA SER A 118 1.81 5.40 -9.57
C SER A 118 2.95 4.62 -8.88
N MET A 119 2.94 4.45 -7.55
CA MET A 119 4.09 3.96 -6.79
C MET A 119 4.63 2.62 -7.32
N PHE A 120 3.73 1.72 -7.74
CA PHE A 120 4.05 0.41 -8.33
C PHE A 120 3.57 0.29 -9.79
N SER A 121 3.17 1.38 -10.43
CA SER A 121 2.63 1.32 -11.79
C SER A 121 3.63 0.67 -12.76
N GLY A 122 3.21 -0.30 -13.55
CA GLY A 122 4.06 -1.01 -14.51
C GLY A 122 5.00 -2.06 -13.90
N CYS A 123 4.90 -2.36 -12.60
CA CYS A 123 5.61 -3.47 -11.97
C CYS A 123 5.00 -4.83 -12.37
N SER A 124 5.11 -5.18 -13.65
CA SER A 124 4.39 -6.32 -14.24
C SER A 124 4.84 -7.69 -13.71
N ALA A 125 6.04 -7.82 -13.16
CA ALA A 125 6.52 -9.05 -12.53
C ALA A 125 6.16 -9.18 -11.03
N LEU A 126 5.55 -8.16 -10.42
CA LEU A 126 5.22 -8.17 -8.99
C LEU A 126 4.14 -9.20 -8.70
N THR A 127 4.47 -10.23 -7.92
CA THR A 127 3.54 -11.34 -7.60
C THR A 127 2.95 -11.24 -6.20
N HIS A 128 3.65 -10.56 -5.29
CA HIS A 128 3.24 -10.39 -3.90
C HIS A 128 3.72 -9.05 -3.36
N LEU A 129 2.91 -8.44 -2.49
CA LEU A 129 3.19 -7.18 -1.85
C LEU A 129 2.56 -7.17 -0.46
N ASP A 130 3.40 -7.08 0.58
CA ASP A 130 2.96 -6.86 1.95
C ASP A 130 2.90 -5.36 2.22
N LEU A 131 1.70 -4.85 2.50
CA LEU A 131 1.41 -3.45 2.78
C LEU A 131 0.90 -3.22 4.21
N SER A 132 1.10 -4.19 5.11
CA SER A 132 0.60 -4.12 6.48
C SER A 132 1.19 -2.95 7.29
N SER A 133 2.40 -2.49 6.96
CA SER A 133 3.05 -1.32 7.58
C SER A 133 2.52 0.03 7.06
N PHE A 134 1.72 0.05 5.99
CA PHE A 134 1.28 1.31 5.38
C PHE A 134 0.18 1.97 6.21
N ASN A 135 0.38 3.24 6.53
CA ASN A 135 -0.65 4.14 7.06
C ASN A 135 -0.98 5.18 5.99
N THR A 136 -2.12 5.02 5.34
CA THR A 136 -2.53 5.92 4.25
C THR A 136 -3.50 7.01 4.69
N ALA A 137 -3.68 7.25 5.99
CA ALA A 137 -4.70 8.17 6.50
C ALA A 137 -4.54 9.63 6.03
N ARG A 138 -3.31 10.03 5.67
CA ARG A 138 -2.98 11.38 5.14
C ARG A 138 -2.84 11.44 3.62
N VAL A 139 -2.89 10.29 2.94
CA VAL A 139 -2.68 10.23 1.49
C VAL A 139 -3.88 10.85 0.78
N ARG A 140 -3.61 11.80 -0.13
CA ARG A 140 -4.61 12.50 -0.94
C ARG A 140 -4.66 12.00 -2.37
N TYR A 141 -3.54 11.46 -2.87
CA TYR A 141 -3.38 11.04 -4.26
C TYR A 141 -2.90 9.58 -4.35
N MET A 142 -3.73 8.70 -4.91
CA MET A 142 -3.44 7.26 -5.12
C MET A 142 -3.69 6.80 -6.57
N ARG A 143 -3.83 7.73 -7.52
CA ARG A 143 -4.11 7.38 -8.92
C ARG A 143 -3.02 6.46 -9.46
N SER A 144 -3.41 5.47 -10.26
CA SER A 144 -2.53 4.50 -10.91
C SER A 144 -1.59 3.71 -9.99
N MET A 145 -1.80 3.69 -8.66
CA MET A 145 -0.81 3.16 -7.71
C MET A 145 -0.34 1.73 -8.04
N PHE A 146 -1.25 0.87 -8.50
CA PHE A 146 -0.97 -0.52 -8.89
C PHE A 146 -1.21 -0.77 -10.39
N GLN A 147 -1.39 0.27 -11.19
CA GLN A 147 -1.73 0.13 -12.61
C GLN A 147 -0.70 -0.74 -13.35
N GLY A 148 -1.13 -1.81 -14.03
CA GLY A 148 -0.25 -2.67 -14.81
C GLY A 148 0.61 -3.65 -13.99
N CYS A 149 0.31 -3.84 -12.70
CA CYS A 149 0.83 -4.94 -11.90
C CYS A 149 0.22 -6.29 -12.35
N SER A 150 0.48 -6.67 -13.59
CA SER A 150 -0.26 -7.73 -14.30
C SER A 150 -0.06 -9.14 -13.75
N SER A 151 0.97 -9.38 -12.93
CA SER A 151 1.20 -10.68 -12.26
C SER A 151 0.62 -10.77 -10.84
N LEU A 152 0.07 -9.68 -10.30
CA LEU A 152 -0.45 -9.63 -8.94
C LEU A 152 -1.82 -10.34 -8.88
N LYS A 153 -1.91 -11.43 -8.10
CA LYS A 153 -3.13 -12.27 -8.02
C LYS A 153 -4.11 -11.86 -6.92
N SER A 154 -3.57 -11.27 -5.85
CA SER A 154 -4.29 -10.82 -4.66
C SER A 154 -3.53 -9.65 -4.05
N LEU A 155 -4.24 -8.78 -3.34
CA LEU A 155 -3.66 -7.64 -2.63
C LEU A 155 -4.47 -7.41 -1.35
N ASP A 156 -3.79 -7.41 -0.21
CA ASP A 156 -4.39 -7.02 1.06
C ASP A 156 -4.29 -5.50 1.21
N LEU A 157 -5.45 -4.85 1.39
CA LEU A 157 -5.59 -3.41 1.55
C LEU A 157 -6.29 -3.05 2.88
N SER A 158 -6.31 -3.96 3.84
CA SER A 158 -6.96 -3.76 5.15
C SER A 158 -6.36 -2.60 5.96
N SER A 159 -5.08 -2.26 5.74
CA SER A 159 -4.41 -1.10 6.35
C SER A 159 -4.74 0.24 5.66
N PHE A 160 -5.37 0.22 4.47
CA PHE A 160 -5.60 1.43 3.68
C PHE A 160 -6.85 2.19 4.13
N SER A 161 -6.68 3.50 4.31
CA SER A 161 -7.75 4.48 4.42
C SER A 161 -7.80 5.35 3.18
N VAL A 162 -8.99 5.48 2.59
CA VAL A 162 -9.27 6.36 1.43
C VAL A 162 -10.07 7.61 1.80
N ARG A 163 -10.18 7.94 3.10
CA ARG A 163 -11.03 9.05 3.57
C ARG A 163 -10.57 10.43 3.09
N ALA A 164 -9.26 10.61 2.93
CA ALA A 164 -8.66 11.87 2.45
C ALA A 164 -8.37 11.86 0.94
N VAL A 165 -8.60 10.74 0.26
CA VAL A 165 -8.25 10.57 -1.16
C VAL A 165 -9.27 11.29 -2.03
N GLU A 166 -8.77 12.02 -3.04
CA GLU A 166 -9.60 12.79 -3.98
C GLU A 166 -9.67 12.14 -5.37
N ASN A 167 -8.69 11.27 -5.69
CA ASN A 167 -8.52 10.68 -7.01
C ASN A 167 -7.97 9.24 -6.93
N MET A 168 -8.75 8.29 -7.44
CA MET A 168 -8.42 6.85 -7.55
C MET A 168 -8.46 6.36 -9.00
N ASN A 169 -8.32 7.27 -9.97
CA ASN A 169 -8.27 6.94 -11.39
C ASN A 169 -7.23 5.85 -11.67
N SER A 170 -7.62 4.84 -12.43
CA SER A 170 -6.78 3.74 -12.90
C SER A 170 -6.01 2.99 -11.80
N MET A 171 -6.44 3.07 -10.53
CA MET A 171 -5.67 2.55 -9.38
C MET A 171 -5.26 1.08 -9.53
N PHE A 172 -6.15 0.25 -10.10
CA PHE A 172 -5.92 -1.16 -10.38
C PHE A 172 -6.01 -1.50 -11.88
N ALA A 173 -6.02 -0.50 -12.76
CA ALA A 173 -6.13 -0.74 -14.21
C ALA A 173 -5.02 -1.69 -14.69
N ASP A 174 -5.33 -2.59 -15.63
CA ASP A 174 -4.40 -3.57 -16.19
C ASP A 174 -3.80 -4.57 -15.17
N CYS A 175 -4.35 -4.69 -13.96
CA CYS A 175 -4.06 -5.79 -13.02
C CYS A 175 -4.72 -7.09 -13.51
N THR A 176 -4.28 -7.57 -14.67
CA THR A 176 -4.97 -8.63 -15.42
C THR A 176 -5.04 -9.99 -14.70
N ALA A 177 -4.14 -10.29 -13.76
CA ALA A 177 -4.17 -11.54 -12.97
C ALA A 177 -4.90 -11.41 -11.62
N LEU A 178 -5.34 -10.21 -11.24
CA LEU A 178 -6.01 -9.98 -9.95
C LEU A 178 -7.37 -10.67 -9.97
N THR A 179 -7.61 -11.54 -9.00
CA THR A 179 -8.82 -12.39 -9.00
C THR A 179 -9.90 -11.87 -8.06
N HIS A 180 -9.52 -11.28 -6.93
CA HIS A 180 -10.43 -10.79 -5.91
C HIS A 180 -9.86 -9.53 -5.24
N LEU A 181 -10.74 -8.66 -4.75
CA LEU A 181 -10.39 -7.53 -3.89
C LEU A 181 -11.39 -7.42 -2.74
N ASP A 182 -10.88 -7.25 -1.52
CA ASP A 182 -11.68 -6.79 -0.38
C ASP A 182 -11.52 -5.26 -0.25
N LEU A 183 -12.61 -4.54 -0.50
CA LEU A 183 -12.70 -3.08 -0.38
C LEU A 183 -13.76 -2.69 0.66
N SER A 184 -14.06 -3.56 1.62
CA SER A 184 -15.06 -3.31 2.67
C SER A 184 -14.69 -2.13 3.59
N TYR A 185 -13.40 -1.82 3.70
CA TYR A 185 -12.88 -0.70 4.48
C TYR A 185 -12.80 0.62 3.68
N PHE A 186 -13.13 0.60 2.39
CA PHE A 186 -13.04 1.77 1.53
C PHE A 186 -14.34 2.59 1.60
N TYR A 187 -14.23 3.83 2.09
CA TYR A 187 -15.33 4.79 2.18
C TYR A 187 -15.03 6.07 1.36
N PRO A 188 -15.08 6.01 0.02
CA PRO A 188 -14.53 7.05 -0.85
C PRO A 188 -15.45 8.26 -1.05
N LYS A 189 -15.96 8.87 0.03
CA LYS A 189 -16.92 9.99 -0.05
C LYS A 189 -16.36 11.25 -0.73
N ASN A 190 -15.05 11.44 -0.69
CA ASN A 190 -14.36 12.62 -1.23
C ASN A 190 -13.75 12.39 -2.63
N VAL A 191 -13.88 11.18 -3.18
CA VAL A 191 -13.24 10.84 -4.45
C VAL A 191 -14.07 11.37 -5.60
N GLY A 192 -13.51 12.34 -6.33
CA GLY A 192 -14.16 12.95 -7.49
C GLY A 192 -13.95 12.17 -8.79
N ASN A 193 -12.94 11.30 -8.85
CA ASN A 193 -12.55 10.57 -10.05
C ASN A 193 -12.13 9.12 -9.75
N MET A 194 -12.87 8.17 -10.32
CA MET A 194 -12.63 6.72 -10.35
C MET A 194 -12.64 6.17 -11.78
N ALA A 195 -12.41 7.01 -12.80
CA ALA A 195 -12.34 6.55 -14.18
C ALA A 195 -11.29 5.44 -14.31
N GLU A 196 -11.60 4.41 -15.09
CA GLU A 196 -10.74 3.27 -15.37
C GLU A 196 -10.22 2.51 -14.13
N MET A 197 -10.80 2.71 -12.93
CA MET A 197 -10.22 2.20 -11.68
C MET A 197 -9.88 0.70 -11.70
N PHE A 198 -10.73 -0.12 -12.35
CA PHE A 198 -10.53 -1.56 -12.55
C PHE A 198 -10.42 -1.93 -14.04
N PHE A 199 -10.17 -0.97 -14.93
CA PHE A 199 -10.11 -1.20 -16.37
C PHE A 199 -9.21 -2.40 -16.70
N ASN A 200 -9.69 -3.31 -17.54
CA ASN A 200 -8.92 -4.45 -18.03
C ASN A 200 -8.42 -5.43 -16.94
N CYS A 201 -9.07 -5.47 -15.76
CA CYS A 201 -8.90 -6.53 -14.76
C CYS A 201 -9.61 -7.83 -15.17
N ARG A 202 -9.09 -8.51 -16.19
CA ARG A 202 -9.76 -9.63 -16.88
C ARG A 202 -10.05 -10.85 -16.02
N GLU A 203 -9.22 -11.12 -15.00
CA GLU A 203 -9.40 -12.25 -14.09
C GLU A 203 -10.19 -11.89 -12.82
N LEU A 204 -10.58 -10.63 -12.64
CA LEU A 204 -11.27 -10.17 -11.45
C LEU A 204 -12.70 -10.72 -11.44
N THR A 205 -12.97 -11.64 -10.51
CA THR A 205 -14.27 -12.28 -10.33
C THR A 205 -15.10 -11.59 -9.26
N THR A 206 -14.45 -11.06 -8.22
CA THR A 206 -15.15 -10.53 -7.04
C THR A 206 -14.51 -9.25 -6.54
N ILE A 207 -15.35 -8.25 -6.28
CA ILE A 207 -15.01 -7.09 -5.46
C ILE A 207 -15.96 -7.11 -4.27
N TYR A 208 -15.44 -7.35 -3.08
CA TYR A 208 -16.25 -7.32 -1.87
C TYR A 208 -16.32 -5.90 -1.32
N CYS A 209 -17.53 -5.37 -1.22
CA CYS A 209 -17.78 -4.09 -0.59
C CYS A 209 -19.27 -3.97 -0.28
N LYS A 210 -19.62 -3.72 0.99
CA LYS A 210 -21.02 -3.57 1.45
C LYS A 210 -21.59 -2.17 1.16
N ALA A 211 -20.77 -1.23 0.70
CA ALA A 211 -21.20 0.14 0.42
C ALA A 211 -21.41 0.34 -1.08
N THR A 212 -22.39 1.17 -1.43
CA THR A 212 -22.52 1.71 -2.80
C THR A 212 -21.59 2.91 -2.94
N TRP A 213 -20.85 2.98 -4.05
CA TRP A 213 -19.98 4.11 -4.35
C TRP A 213 -20.64 5.06 -5.34
N SER A 214 -20.21 6.32 -5.30
CA SER A 214 -20.59 7.34 -6.27
C SER A 214 -19.44 8.34 -6.43
N CYS A 215 -19.30 8.90 -7.63
CA CYS A 215 -18.29 9.94 -7.91
C CYS A 215 -18.67 10.72 -9.18
N GLY A 216 -17.97 11.83 -9.43
CA GLY A 216 -18.26 12.69 -10.59
C GLY A 216 -17.67 12.22 -11.92
N LYS A 217 -16.63 11.37 -11.91
CA LYS A 217 -15.98 10.85 -13.13
C LYS A 217 -15.65 9.37 -12.97
N SER A 218 -16.25 8.52 -13.78
CA SER A 218 -16.16 7.06 -13.66
C SER A 218 -16.17 6.33 -15.01
N VAL A 219 -15.81 7.04 -16.09
CA VAL A 219 -15.72 6.46 -17.43
C VAL A 219 -14.87 5.19 -17.39
N ALA A 220 -15.35 4.12 -18.01
CA ALA A 220 -14.64 2.84 -18.15
C ALA A 220 -14.21 2.18 -16.82
N MET A 221 -14.82 2.54 -15.67
CA MET A 221 -14.41 2.05 -14.34
C MET A 221 -14.27 0.52 -14.25
N PHE A 222 -15.18 -0.23 -14.87
CA PHE A 222 -15.21 -1.69 -14.92
C PHE A 222 -15.07 -2.25 -16.34
N GLU A 223 -14.68 -1.43 -17.32
CA GLU A 223 -14.55 -1.90 -18.69
C GLU A 223 -13.51 -3.04 -18.79
N GLU A 224 -13.79 -4.04 -19.62
CA GLU A 224 -12.99 -5.26 -19.76
C GLU A 224 -12.87 -6.16 -18.50
N CYS A 225 -13.65 -5.92 -17.44
CA CYS A 225 -13.79 -6.81 -16.27
C CYS A 225 -14.74 -8.00 -16.54
N ARG A 226 -14.49 -8.76 -17.61
CA ARG A 226 -15.47 -9.71 -18.18
C ARG A 226 -15.87 -10.87 -17.27
N LYS A 227 -15.06 -11.18 -16.23
CA LYS A 227 -15.33 -12.25 -15.27
C LYS A 227 -16.02 -11.78 -13.99
N LEU A 228 -16.25 -10.48 -13.85
CA LEU A 228 -16.80 -9.88 -12.65
C LEU A 228 -18.24 -10.34 -12.44
N ARG A 229 -18.53 -10.79 -11.22
CA ARG A 229 -19.83 -11.30 -10.79
C ARG A 229 -20.13 -10.77 -9.39
N GLY A 230 -20.97 -9.75 -9.33
CA GLY A 230 -21.57 -9.26 -8.08
C GLY A 230 -23.02 -9.70 -7.98
N ALA A 231 -23.89 -8.78 -7.56
CA ALA A 231 -25.34 -8.98 -7.61
C ALA A 231 -25.87 -9.23 -9.03
N VAL A 232 -25.20 -8.70 -10.04
CA VAL A 232 -25.49 -8.96 -11.46
C VAL A 232 -24.24 -9.43 -12.21
N PRO A 233 -24.38 -10.22 -13.30
CA PRO A 233 -23.26 -10.53 -14.18
C PRO A 233 -22.76 -9.27 -14.90
N TYR A 234 -21.48 -9.27 -15.30
CA TYR A 234 -20.88 -8.21 -16.11
C TYR A 234 -21.68 -7.90 -17.39
N ASP A 235 -21.87 -6.61 -17.68
CA ASP A 235 -22.47 -6.05 -18.88
C ASP A 235 -21.54 -4.97 -19.45
N PHE A 236 -21.09 -5.16 -20.69
CA PHE A 236 -20.15 -4.25 -21.36
C PHE A 236 -20.75 -2.87 -21.68
N THR A 237 -22.06 -2.71 -21.59
CA THR A 237 -22.75 -1.41 -21.76
C THR A 237 -22.87 -0.62 -20.47
N ARG A 238 -22.60 -1.26 -19.32
CA ARG A 238 -22.71 -0.69 -17.98
C ARG A 238 -21.39 -0.85 -17.25
N THR A 239 -20.49 0.11 -17.42
CA THR A 239 -19.10 -0.02 -16.95
C THR A 239 -18.66 1.11 -16.04
N ASP A 240 -19.55 2.00 -15.64
CA ASP A 240 -19.25 3.13 -14.78
C ASP A 240 -19.58 2.83 -13.30
N VAL A 241 -19.49 3.87 -12.45
CA VAL A 241 -19.69 3.78 -11.00
C VAL A 241 -21.11 3.37 -10.60
N GLU A 242 -22.11 3.46 -11.48
CA GLU A 242 -23.46 2.96 -11.14
C GLU A 242 -23.45 1.46 -10.82
N MET A 243 -22.46 0.73 -11.34
CA MET A 243 -22.23 -0.68 -11.05
C MET A 243 -21.41 -0.92 -9.78
N ALA A 244 -20.90 0.10 -9.11
CA ALA A 244 -20.22 -0.01 -7.82
C ALA A 244 -21.24 -0.12 -6.67
N ASN A 245 -22.11 -1.12 -6.74
CA ASN A 245 -23.25 -1.33 -5.84
C ASN A 245 -23.39 -2.83 -5.50
N PRO A 246 -23.50 -3.22 -4.22
CA PRO A 246 -23.60 -4.63 -3.81
C PRO A 246 -24.97 -5.29 -4.02
N GLU A 247 -26.01 -4.52 -4.31
CA GLU A 247 -27.38 -5.01 -4.51
C GLU A 247 -27.78 -5.03 -5.99
N THR A 248 -27.23 -4.11 -6.80
CA THR A 248 -27.65 -3.91 -8.21
C THR A 248 -26.49 -3.95 -9.20
N GLY A 249 -25.26 -4.07 -8.70
CA GLY A 249 -24.04 -3.92 -9.48
C GLY A 249 -23.07 -5.09 -9.32
N TYR A 250 -21.79 -4.77 -9.49
CA TYR A 250 -20.68 -5.70 -9.54
C TYR A 250 -19.99 -5.93 -8.20
N PHE A 251 -20.37 -5.20 -7.16
CA PHE A 251 -19.89 -5.51 -5.80
C PHE A 251 -20.62 -6.72 -5.25
N SER A 252 -19.93 -7.46 -4.39
CA SER A 252 -20.47 -8.56 -3.60
C SER A 252 -20.69 -8.10 -2.16
N SER A 253 -21.80 -8.53 -1.57
CA SER A 253 -22.12 -8.38 -0.14
C SER A 253 -21.73 -9.62 0.69
N GLU A 254 -21.42 -10.74 0.02
CA GLU A 254 -20.92 -11.96 0.66
C GLU A 254 -19.42 -11.84 0.89
N GLU A 255 -18.98 -12.14 2.11
CA GLU A 255 -17.56 -12.15 2.45
C GLU A 255 -16.83 -13.08 1.49
N PRO A 256 -15.72 -12.61 0.90
CA PRO A 256 -14.98 -13.42 -0.03
C PRO A 256 -14.47 -14.63 0.76
N ASN A 257 -14.77 -15.82 0.25
CA ASN A 257 -14.24 -17.07 0.80
C ASN A 257 -12.76 -17.15 0.40
N LEU A 258 -11.96 -16.24 0.95
CA LEU A 258 -10.57 -16.04 0.59
C LEU A 258 -9.77 -17.24 1.08
N PRO A 259 -8.86 -17.78 0.26
CA PRO A 259 -7.79 -18.61 0.79
C PRO A 259 -7.06 -17.77 1.84
N VAL A 260 -7.05 -18.23 3.09
CA VAL A 260 -6.22 -17.63 4.14
C VAL A 260 -4.79 -17.56 3.60
N PRO A 261 -4.11 -16.40 3.59
CA PRO A 261 -2.73 -16.32 3.15
C PRO A 261 -1.92 -17.35 3.92
N GLU A 262 -1.17 -18.20 3.21
CA GLU A 262 -0.26 -19.14 3.87
C GLU A 262 0.68 -18.33 4.77
N LYS A 263 0.54 -18.49 6.09
CA LYS A 263 1.51 -17.95 7.04
C LYS A 263 2.89 -18.44 6.59
N LYS A 264 3.83 -17.50 6.44
CA LYS A 264 5.27 -17.81 6.34
C LYS A 264 5.59 -18.90 7.38
N PRO A 265 6.35 -19.96 7.04
CA PRO A 265 6.80 -20.91 8.05
C PRO A 265 7.54 -20.12 9.14
N GLU A 266 6.99 -20.11 10.35
CA GLU A 266 7.67 -19.60 11.53
C GLU A 266 8.96 -20.40 11.67
N THR A 267 10.08 -19.79 11.33
CA THR A 267 11.38 -20.25 11.83
C THR A 267 11.31 -20.17 13.34
N ALA A 268 11.40 -21.33 14.00
CA ALA A 268 11.36 -21.48 15.44
C ALA A 268 12.24 -20.41 16.12
N PRO A 269 11.69 -19.62 17.05
CA PRO A 269 12.53 -18.74 17.86
C PRO A 269 13.41 -19.59 18.77
N GLU A 270 14.71 -19.31 18.79
CA GLU A 270 15.62 -19.78 19.82
C GLU A 270 15.09 -19.31 21.18
N GLU A 271 14.80 -20.27 22.07
CA GLU A 271 14.41 -20.03 23.46
C GLU A 271 15.47 -19.17 24.16
N LYS A 272 15.11 -17.94 24.52
CA LYS A 272 15.72 -17.23 25.64
C LYS A 272 14.67 -17.08 26.73
N GLU A 273 14.95 -17.69 27.87
CA GLU A 273 14.12 -17.66 29.07
C GLU A 273 13.99 -16.24 29.66
N ASN A 274 12.75 -15.92 30.05
CA ASN A 274 12.28 -15.14 31.21
C ASN A 274 12.36 -13.60 31.24
N PRO A 275 11.52 -12.91 32.07
CA PRO A 275 10.31 -13.34 32.79
C PRO A 275 9.06 -12.46 32.60
N ALA A 276 7.94 -13.01 33.05
CA ALA A 276 6.58 -12.48 33.16
C ALA A 276 6.39 -10.95 33.27
N ASN A 277 5.56 -10.42 32.36
CA ASN A 277 4.62 -9.34 32.64
C ASN A 277 3.26 -9.75 32.06
N HIS A 278 2.29 -9.96 32.96
CA HIS A 278 0.90 -10.24 32.61
C HIS A 278 0.23 -8.95 32.10
N GLU A 279 0.09 -8.83 30.78
CA GLU A 279 -1.01 -8.09 30.19
C GLU A 279 -1.93 -9.11 29.50
N GLU A 280 -3.09 -9.37 30.12
CA GLU A 280 -4.14 -10.19 29.54
C GLU A 280 -4.67 -9.51 28.26
N GLN A 281 -4.27 -10.02 27.09
CA GLN A 281 -4.98 -9.73 25.84
C GLN A 281 -6.29 -10.52 25.84
N MET A 282 -7.41 -9.85 26.11
CA MET A 282 -8.74 -10.42 25.99
C MET A 282 -9.17 -10.56 24.54
N THR A 283 -9.82 -11.68 24.24
CA THR A 283 -10.37 -11.99 22.91
C THR A 283 -11.71 -11.28 22.67
N PRO A 284 -12.15 -11.09 21.40
CA PRO A 284 -13.34 -10.29 21.05
C PRO A 284 -14.67 -10.71 21.69
N ASN A 285 -14.76 -11.88 22.33
CA ASN A 285 -15.98 -12.38 22.97
C ASN A 285 -16.15 -11.95 24.44
N GLU A 286 -15.21 -11.22 25.04
CA GLU A 286 -15.29 -10.83 26.47
C GLU A 286 -15.97 -9.47 26.73
N PHE A 287 -16.45 -8.78 25.70
CA PHE A 287 -17.15 -7.49 25.84
C PHE A 287 -18.63 -7.60 26.28
N VAL A 288 -19.12 -8.82 26.54
CA VAL A 288 -20.49 -9.05 27.01
C VAL A 288 -20.52 -8.84 28.54
N ASN A 289 -21.29 -7.85 29.01
CA ASN A 289 -21.44 -7.39 30.42
C ASN A 289 -20.37 -6.42 30.96
N CYS A 290 -19.88 -5.49 30.13
CA CYS A 290 -19.03 -4.39 30.59
C CYS A 290 -19.79 -3.05 30.55
N SER A 291 -19.60 -2.25 31.60
CA SER A 291 -20.07 -0.86 31.66
C SER A 291 -18.95 0.09 31.24
N PHE A 292 -19.25 1.05 30.34
CA PHE A 292 -18.28 2.01 29.80
C PHE A 292 -18.41 3.38 30.47
N PHE A 293 -17.27 4.01 30.77
CA PHE A 293 -17.21 5.35 31.34
C PHE A 293 -16.26 6.25 30.55
N THR A 294 -16.55 7.55 30.50
CA THR A 294 -15.57 8.55 30.06
C THR A 294 -14.39 8.61 31.05
N MET A 295 -13.25 9.18 30.65
CA MET A 295 -12.12 9.43 31.58
C MET A 295 -12.50 10.32 32.78
N GLN A 296 -13.62 11.04 32.70
CA GLN A 296 -14.18 11.84 33.80
C GLN A 296 -15.17 11.05 34.69
N GLY A 297 -15.34 9.74 34.46
CA GLY A 297 -16.19 8.87 35.28
C GLY A 297 -17.68 8.94 34.97
N VAL A 298 -18.09 9.45 33.81
CA VAL A 298 -19.50 9.53 33.40
C VAL A 298 -19.91 8.24 32.68
N PRO A 299 -20.97 7.54 33.11
CA PRO A 299 -21.43 6.31 32.45
C PRO A 299 -21.97 6.59 31.04
N ILE A 300 -21.67 5.68 30.10
CA ILE A 300 -22.12 5.74 28.70
C ILE A 300 -23.15 4.63 28.48
N GLU A 301 -24.32 4.98 27.96
CA GLU A 301 -25.39 4.03 27.62
C GLU A 301 -25.33 3.68 26.11
N GLY A 302 -25.21 2.39 25.78
CA GLY A 302 -25.13 1.92 24.38
C GLY A 302 -24.22 0.70 24.21
N GLY A 303 -24.24 0.08 23.02
CA GLY A 303 -23.31 -1.01 22.69
C GLY A 303 -21.93 -0.47 22.29
N VAL A 304 -20.94 -1.36 22.14
CA VAL A 304 -19.56 -0.97 21.73
C VAL A 304 -19.54 -0.17 20.41
N ALA A 305 -20.52 -0.41 19.52
CA ALA A 305 -20.67 0.29 18.25
C ALA A 305 -21.14 1.74 18.39
N ASP A 306 -21.69 2.13 19.54
CA ASP A 306 -22.26 3.45 19.79
C ASP A 306 -21.29 4.39 20.54
N LEU A 307 -20.08 3.90 20.87
CA LEU A 307 -19.07 4.69 21.57
C LEU A 307 -18.48 5.77 20.62
N PRO A 308 -18.51 7.07 20.99
CA PRO A 308 -17.84 8.11 20.20
C PRO A 308 -16.31 7.90 20.16
N ALA A 309 -15.56 8.63 19.34
CA ALA A 309 -14.10 8.51 19.34
C ALA A 309 -13.47 9.17 20.61
N GLY A 310 -12.77 8.40 21.44
CA GLY A 310 -12.11 8.85 22.69
C GLY A 310 -11.48 7.69 23.49
N MET A 311 -10.72 8.00 24.56
CA MET A 311 -10.26 7.01 25.55
C MET A 311 -11.36 6.74 26.59
N TYR A 312 -11.71 5.47 26.83
CA TYR A 312 -12.75 5.06 27.76
C TYR A 312 -12.21 4.13 28.84
N LEU A 313 -12.83 4.16 30.02
CA LEU A 313 -12.58 3.20 31.08
C LEU A 313 -13.64 2.11 31.03
N MET A 314 -13.19 0.86 31.09
CA MET A 314 -14.05 -0.32 31.16
C MET A 314 -14.11 -0.80 32.60
N LYS A 315 -15.32 -1.03 33.12
CA LYS A 315 -15.52 -1.72 34.39
C LYS A 315 -16.33 -2.99 34.13
N LYS A 316 -15.77 -4.14 34.52
CA LYS A 316 -16.48 -5.42 34.53
C LYS A 316 -17.43 -5.40 35.72
N ASP A 317 -18.72 -5.65 35.47
CA ASP A 317 -19.74 -5.72 36.52
C ASP A 317 -19.59 -6.98 37.38
#